data_AF-A0A7C3Z8W1-F1
#
_entry.id   AF-A0A7C3Z8W1-F1
#
_cell.length_a   1.000
_cell.length_b   1.000
_cell.length_c   1.000
_cell.angle_alpha   90.00
_cell.angle_beta   90.00
_cell.angle_gamma   90.00
#
_symmetry.space_group_name_H-M   'P 1'
#
loop_
_entity.id
_entity.type
_entity.pdbx_description
1 polymer ?
#
loop_
_entity_poly.entity_id
_entity_poly.type
_entity_poly.pdbx_seq_one_letter_code
_entity_poly.pdbx_strand_id
1 'polypeptide(L)'
;MPERCRVSVCGFDPMLVKGYVKTGYRALWFYLPDELYEDYEVKPGDKIQGKLLAVINPKEERTAEPNEQFEWQATKETGYAVLIPAEIITKYELTEFHFVELELTHIVRGDKIIDIYPGETKQRKWWPDGKMKLSYYLPYAAP
;
A
#
# COMPACT_ATOMS: atom_id res chain seq x y z
N MET A 1 -14.77 3.66 11.36
CA MET A 1 -14.04 2.43 11.74
C MET A 1 -13.40 1.94 10.46
N PRO A 2 -12.15 1.48 10.52
CA PRO A 2 -11.33 1.40 9.34
C PRO A 2 -11.68 0.23 8.42
N GLU A 3 -11.15 0.27 7.20
CA GLU A 3 -11.04 -0.93 6.38
C GLU A 3 -9.66 -1.58 6.56
N ARG A 4 -9.65 -2.84 6.99
CA ARG A 4 -8.43 -3.65 7.03
C ARG A 4 -8.25 -4.37 5.71
N CYS A 5 -7.05 -4.30 5.16
CA CYS A 5 -6.72 -5.01 3.94
C CYS A 5 -5.33 -5.65 4.01
N ARG A 6 -5.17 -6.75 3.28
CA ARG A 6 -3.89 -7.38 3.01
C ARG A 6 -3.70 -7.47 1.51
N VAL A 7 -2.76 -6.71 0.98
CA VAL A 7 -2.59 -6.47 -0.45
C VAL A 7 -1.17 -6.77 -0.90
N SER A 8 -1.02 -7.19 -2.16
CA SER A 8 0.28 -7.25 -2.81
C SER A 8 0.77 -5.85 -3.14
N VAL A 9 2.08 -5.63 -2.99
CA VAL A 9 2.74 -4.46 -3.55
C VAL A 9 2.88 -4.67 -5.05
N CYS A 10 2.55 -3.67 -5.84
CA CYS A 10 2.74 -3.63 -7.29
C CYS A 10 3.83 -2.60 -7.61
N GLY A 11 4.51 -2.76 -8.74
CA GLY A 11 5.61 -1.85 -9.04
C GLY A 11 6.39 -2.17 -10.28
N PHE A 12 7.54 -1.53 -10.38
CA PHE A 12 8.62 -1.96 -11.28
C PHE A 12 9.49 -3.03 -10.62
N ASP A 13 10.33 -3.68 -11.43
CA ASP A 13 11.32 -4.61 -10.91
C ASP A 13 12.32 -3.91 -9.96
N PRO A 14 12.98 -4.64 -9.05
CA PRO A 14 13.86 -4.03 -8.06
C PRO A 14 14.99 -3.15 -8.60
N MET A 15 15.52 -3.45 -9.79
CA MET A 15 16.59 -2.63 -10.40
C MET A 15 16.06 -1.28 -10.86
N LEU A 16 14.85 -1.25 -11.43
CA LEU A 16 14.16 -0.01 -11.76
C LEU A 16 13.73 0.75 -10.51
N VAL A 17 13.19 0.07 -9.49
CA VAL A 17 12.81 0.69 -8.20
C VAL A 17 13.97 1.49 -7.60
N LYS A 18 15.19 0.93 -7.61
CA LYS A 18 16.42 1.64 -7.21
C LYS A 18 16.60 3.00 -7.90
N GLY A 19 16.38 3.06 -9.22
CA GLY A 19 16.46 4.30 -9.98
C GLY A 19 15.32 5.27 -9.66
N TYR A 20 14.11 4.74 -9.54
CA TYR A 20 12.91 5.55 -9.29
C TYR A 20 12.88 6.16 -7.88
N VAL A 21 13.31 5.42 -6.87
CA VAL A 21 13.49 5.92 -5.49
C VAL A 21 14.44 7.12 -5.47
N LYS A 22 15.55 7.09 -6.22
CA LYS A 22 16.50 8.22 -6.30
C LYS A 22 15.95 9.45 -7.00
N THR A 23 15.03 9.26 -7.93
CA THR A 23 14.49 10.35 -8.78
C THR A 23 13.18 10.92 -8.24
N GLY A 24 12.62 10.33 -7.17
CA GLY A 24 11.34 10.74 -6.58
C GLY A 24 10.12 10.41 -7.46
N TYR A 25 10.31 9.60 -8.50
CA TYR A 25 9.24 9.12 -9.37
C TYR A 25 8.56 7.89 -8.74
N ARG A 26 7.34 7.56 -9.22
CA ARG A 26 6.59 6.38 -8.75
C ARG A 26 7.42 5.11 -8.93
N ALA A 27 7.56 4.33 -7.86
CA ALA A 27 8.30 3.08 -7.88
C ALA A 27 7.40 1.89 -7.54
N LEU A 28 6.69 1.98 -6.40
CA LEU A 28 5.77 0.95 -5.90
C LEU A 28 4.42 1.58 -5.52
N TRP A 29 3.37 0.78 -5.58
CA TRP A 29 2.00 1.15 -5.19
C TRP A 29 1.23 -0.08 -4.73
N PHE A 30 0.03 0.12 -4.18
CA PHE A 30 -0.95 -0.95 -4.03
C PHE A 30 -2.32 -0.47 -4.53
N TYR A 31 -3.19 -1.41 -4.86
CA TYR A 31 -4.56 -1.10 -5.26
C TYR A 31 -5.49 -1.16 -4.06
N LEU A 32 -6.35 -0.13 -3.92
CA LEU A 32 -7.40 -0.10 -2.92
C LEU A 32 -8.34 -1.33 -3.05
N PRO A 33 -9.05 -1.70 -1.98
CA PRO A 33 -10.26 -2.52 -2.10
C PRO A 33 -11.21 -1.90 -3.12
N ASP A 34 -11.75 -2.72 -4.03
CA ASP A 34 -12.55 -2.24 -5.16
C ASP A 34 -13.80 -1.54 -4.65
N GLU A 35 -14.43 -2.12 -3.62
CA GLU A 35 -15.61 -1.57 -2.98
C GLU A 35 -15.32 -0.24 -2.26
N LEU A 36 -14.14 -0.06 -1.66
CA LEU A 36 -13.77 1.24 -1.08
C LEU A 36 -13.61 2.30 -2.16
N TYR A 37 -12.92 1.94 -3.24
CA TYR A 37 -12.71 2.82 -4.37
C TYR A 37 -14.05 3.28 -4.96
N GLU A 38 -15.02 2.37 -5.10
CA GLU A 38 -16.36 2.64 -5.59
C GLU A 38 -17.23 3.41 -4.59
N ASP A 39 -17.33 2.96 -3.34
CA ASP A 39 -18.18 3.55 -2.29
C ASP A 39 -17.85 5.03 -2.03
N TYR A 40 -16.57 5.39 -2.11
CA TYR A 40 -16.07 6.74 -1.85
C TYR A 40 -15.70 7.52 -3.11
N GLU A 41 -15.83 6.90 -4.27
CA GLU A 41 -15.42 7.43 -5.57
C GLU A 41 -14.05 8.14 -5.49
N VAL A 42 -13.03 7.43 -5.00
CA VAL A 42 -11.70 8.02 -4.74
C VAL A 42 -11.18 8.67 -6.01
N LYS A 43 -10.72 9.92 -5.88
CA LYS A 43 -10.30 10.73 -7.04
C LYS A 43 -8.79 10.78 -7.16
N PRO A 44 -8.26 11.01 -8.38
CA PRO A 44 -6.86 11.25 -8.56
C PRO A 44 -6.32 12.37 -7.66
N GLY A 45 -5.21 12.10 -6.98
CA GLY A 45 -4.58 13.07 -6.07
C GLY A 45 -5.16 13.15 -4.67
N ASP A 46 -6.26 12.45 -4.37
CA ASP A 46 -6.70 12.22 -2.97
C ASP A 46 -5.56 11.56 -2.18
N LYS A 47 -5.53 11.76 -0.86
CA LYS A 47 -4.62 11.02 0.01
C LYS A 47 -5.38 10.04 0.88
N ILE A 48 -4.76 8.90 1.16
CA ILE A 48 -5.28 7.86 2.01
C ILE A 48 -4.50 7.88 3.31
N GLN A 49 -5.21 7.99 4.43
CA GLN A 49 -4.64 7.90 5.76
C GLN A 49 -4.94 6.55 6.37
N GLY A 50 -3.99 6.03 7.14
CA GLY A 50 -4.15 4.72 7.75
C GLY A 50 -2.99 4.34 8.65
N LYS A 51 -2.89 3.04 8.89
CA LYS A 51 -1.81 2.43 9.67
C LYS A 51 -1.21 1.28 8.88
N LEU A 52 0.12 1.26 8.75
CA LEU A 52 0.87 0.11 8.25
C LEU A 52 1.03 -0.87 9.41
N LEU A 53 0.32 -1.99 9.32
CA LEU A 53 0.28 -3.01 10.38
C LEU A 53 1.46 -3.97 10.25
N ALA A 54 1.70 -4.49 9.04
CA ALA A 54 2.76 -5.46 8.79
C ALA A 54 3.30 -5.40 7.35
N VAL A 55 4.56 -5.81 7.20
CA VAL A 55 5.22 -6.09 5.94
C VAL A 55 5.50 -7.59 5.87
N ILE A 56 5.11 -8.22 4.77
CA ILE A 56 5.21 -9.66 4.56
C ILE A 56 6.04 -9.88 3.30
N ASN A 57 7.08 -10.71 3.43
CA ASN A 57 8.01 -11.00 2.34
C ASN A 57 7.45 -12.11 1.41
N PRO A 58 8.07 -12.39 0.25
CA PRO A 58 7.59 -13.42 -0.68
C PRO A 58 7.72 -14.87 -0.15
N LYS A 59 8.31 -15.07 1.03
CA LYS A 59 8.32 -16.36 1.74
C LYS A 59 7.19 -16.49 2.75
N GLU A 60 6.30 -15.49 2.82
CA GLU A 60 5.20 -15.38 3.78
C GLU A 60 5.67 -15.13 5.23
N GLU A 61 6.87 -14.59 5.40
CA GLU A 61 7.39 -14.20 6.71
C GLU A 61 7.07 -12.72 6.96
N ARG A 62 6.55 -12.41 8.16
CA ARG A 62 6.40 -11.02 8.63
C ARG A 62 7.78 -10.44 8.93
N THR A 63 8.27 -9.56 8.07
CA THR A 63 9.59 -8.93 8.22
C THR A 63 9.54 -7.67 9.07
N ALA A 64 8.39 -7.02 9.17
CA ALA A 64 8.17 -5.88 10.05
C ALA A 64 6.71 -5.80 10.51
N GLU A 65 6.48 -5.29 11.72
CA GLU A 65 5.15 -5.00 12.28
C GLU A 65 5.11 -3.58 12.89
N PRO A 66 5.32 -2.55 12.05
CA PRO A 66 5.69 -1.22 12.54
C PRO A 66 4.56 -0.51 13.28
N ASN A 67 3.29 -0.85 12.98
CA ASN A 67 2.14 -0.19 13.57
C ASN A 67 2.19 1.34 13.41
N GLU A 68 2.66 1.82 12.26
CA GLU A 68 2.92 3.23 11.99
C GLU A 68 1.76 3.89 11.24
N GLN A 69 1.40 5.11 11.63
CA GLN A 69 0.44 5.90 10.87
C GLN A 69 1.06 6.39 9.56
N PHE A 70 0.24 6.50 8.52
CA PHE A 70 0.66 7.01 7.23
C PHE A 70 -0.39 7.93 6.61
N GLU A 71 0.08 8.77 5.70
CA GLU A 71 -0.72 9.53 4.74
C GLU A 71 -0.05 9.41 3.38
N TRP A 72 -0.66 8.67 2.44
CA TRP A 72 -0.06 8.38 1.14
C TRP A 72 -0.96 8.82 0.00
N GLN A 73 -0.36 9.23 -1.12
CA GLN A 73 -1.07 9.83 -2.23
C GLN A 73 -1.64 8.77 -3.19
N ALA A 74 -2.91 8.90 -3.56
CA ALA A 74 -3.50 8.18 -4.67
C ALA A 74 -2.97 8.70 -6.02
N THR A 75 -2.77 7.79 -6.96
CA THR A 75 -2.25 8.06 -8.31
C THR A 75 -3.02 9.16 -9.03
N LYS A 76 -2.32 9.90 -9.91
CA LYS A 76 -2.91 11.00 -10.69
C LYS A 76 -3.73 10.51 -11.88
N GLU A 77 -3.57 9.25 -12.25
CA GLU A 77 -4.24 8.63 -13.39
C GLU A 77 -5.67 8.21 -13.06
N THR A 78 -5.88 7.50 -11.95
CA THR A 78 -7.18 6.89 -11.63
C THR A 78 -7.64 7.13 -10.19
N GLY A 79 -6.73 7.40 -9.25
CA GLY A 79 -7.06 7.42 -7.82
C GLY A 79 -7.21 6.03 -7.19
N TYR A 80 -7.17 4.95 -7.98
CA TYR A 80 -7.36 3.57 -7.51
C TYR A 80 -6.10 2.98 -6.87
N ALA A 81 -4.93 3.33 -7.40
CA ALA A 81 -3.65 2.94 -6.83
C ALA A 81 -3.14 4.00 -5.84
N VAL A 82 -2.58 3.56 -4.71
CA VAL A 82 -1.95 4.40 -3.69
C VAL A 82 -0.44 4.23 -3.77
N LEU A 83 0.29 5.34 -3.97
CA LEU A 83 1.74 5.35 -4.13
C LEU A 83 2.43 5.14 -2.78
N ILE A 84 3.35 4.18 -2.73
CA ILE A 84 4.18 3.97 -1.55
C ILE A 84 5.36 4.96 -1.61
N PRO A 85 5.57 5.81 -0.60
CA PRO A 85 6.65 6.79 -0.62
C PRO A 85 8.05 6.14 -0.61
N ALA A 86 9.01 6.80 -1.25
CA ALA A 86 10.39 6.32 -1.40
C ALA A 86 11.06 6.00 -0.05
N GLU A 87 10.77 6.79 0.99
CA GLU A 87 11.25 6.58 2.34
C GLU A 87 10.72 5.28 2.96
N ILE A 88 9.45 4.91 2.69
CA ILE A 88 8.85 3.67 3.17
C ILE A 88 9.41 2.48 2.39
N ILE A 89 9.58 2.63 1.07
CA ILE A 89 10.20 1.61 0.22
C ILE A 89 11.61 1.28 0.73
N THR A 90 12.40 2.32 1.03
CA THR A 90 13.78 2.14 1.50
C THR A 90 13.83 1.61 2.94
N LYS A 91 12.97 2.13 3.83
CA LYS A 91 12.92 1.73 5.25
C LYS A 91 12.58 0.25 5.43
N TYR A 92 11.68 -0.28 4.61
CA TYR A 92 11.22 -1.67 4.70
C TYR A 92 11.70 -2.56 3.54
N GLU A 93 12.67 -2.08 2.75
CA GLU A 93 13.27 -2.82 1.63
C GLU A 93 12.23 -3.42 0.67
N LEU A 94 11.17 -2.65 0.37
CA LEU A 94 10.02 -3.15 -0.38
C LEU A 94 10.36 -3.40 -1.84
N THR A 95 9.70 -4.42 -2.40
CA THR A 95 9.67 -4.75 -3.82
C THR A 95 8.25 -5.13 -4.23
N GLU A 96 7.97 -5.27 -5.52
CA GLU A 96 6.69 -5.81 -6.03
C GLU A 96 6.38 -7.25 -5.58
N PHE A 97 7.34 -7.94 -4.95
CA PHE A 97 7.16 -9.29 -4.40
C PHE A 97 6.70 -9.30 -2.94
N HIS A 98 6.51 -8.12 -2.34
CA HIS A 98 6.05 -7.99 -0.96
C HIS A 98 4.53 -7.88 -0.87
N PHE A 99 4.00 -8.15 0.32
CA PHE A 99 2.63 -7.88 0.70
C PHE A 99 2.63 -6.98 1.94
N VAL A 100 1.56 -6.21 2.11
CA VAL A 100 1.39 -5.32 3.26
C VAL A 100 0.00 -5.50 3.88
N GLU A 101 -0.04 -5.45 5.20
CA GLU A 101 -1.28 -5.33 5.97
C GLU A 101 -1.48 -3.87 6.36
N LEU A 102 -2.64 -3.33 6.01
CA LEU A 102 -2.97 -1.93 6.22
C LEU A 102 -4.32 -1.82 6.93
N GLU A 103 -4.46 -0.76 7.71
CA GLU A 103 -5.73 -0.29 8.25
C GLU A 103 -6.01 1.09 7.65
N LEU A 104 -6.95 1.17 6.71
CA LEU A 104 -7.33 2.40 6.02
C LEU A 104 -8.41 3.13 6.81
N THR A 105 -8.15 4.37 7.20
CA THR A 105 -8.96 5.09 8.19
C THR A 105 -9.70 6.29 7.60
N HIS A 106 -9.03 7.07 6.74
CA HIS A 106 -9.61 8.29 6.16
C HIS A 106 -9.17 8.50 4.72
N ILE A 107 -9.99 9.24 3.98
CA ILE A 107 -9.64 9.84 2.69
C ILE A 107 -9.53 11.35 2.89
N VAL A 108 -8.40 11.93 2.49
CA VAL A 108 -8.15 13.38 2.52
C VAL A 108 -8.32 13.93 1.12
N ARG A 109 -9.29 14.83 0.94
CA ARG A 109 -9.62 15.48 -0.32
C ARG A 109 -9.60 17.00 -0.14
N GLY A 110 -8.50 17.63 -0.55
CA GLY A 110 -8.23 19.02 -0.20
C GLY A 110 -8.16 19.19 1.32
N ASP A 111 -8.95 20.10 1.88
CA ASP A 111 -9.03 20.33 3.32
C ASP A 111 -10.05 19.43 4.05
N LYS A 112 -10.71 18.51 3.32
CA LYS A 112 -11.73 17.62 3.89
C LYS A 112 -11.11 16.28 4.28
N ILE A 113 -11.41 15.81 5.48
CA ILE A 113 -11.12 14.47 5.98
C ILE A 113 -12.42 13.69 6.01
N ILE A 114 -12.47 12.56 5.32
CA ILE A 114 -13.64 11.70 5.18
C ILE A 114 -13.35 10.38 5.87
N ASP A 115 -14.14 10.06 6.91
CA ASP A 115 -14.02 8.79 7.63
C ASP A 115 -14.40 7.61 6.72
N ILE A 116 -13.53 6.61 6.67
CA ILE A 116 -13.84 5.32 6.08
C ILE A 116 -14.73 4.55 7.07
N TYR A 117 -15.85 4.02 6.57
CA TYR A 117 -16.90 3.26 7.25
C TYR A 117 -17.12 3.63 8.73
N PRO A 118 -17.61 4.85 9.04
CA PRO A 118 -17.80 5.27 10.43
C PRO A 118 -18.69 4.27 11.18
N GLY A 119 -18.23 3.78 12.33
CA GLY A 119 -18.96 2.79 13.12
C GLY A 119 -18.90 1.32 12.67
N GLU A 120 -18.24 0.98 11.55
CA GLU A 120 -18.07 -0.41 11.10
C GLU A 120 -16.66 -0.74 10.57
N THR A 121 -16.05 -1.85 11.02
CA THR A 121 -14.77 -2.31 10.46
C THR A 121 -15.03 -3.26 9.30
N LYS A 122 -14.49 -2.94 8.12
CA LYS A 122 -14.59 -3.80 6.93
C LYS A 122 -13.28 -4.54 6.68
N GLN A 123 -13.36 -5.74 6.10
CA GLN A 123 -12.21 -6.49 5.60
C GLN A 123 -12.62 -7.22 4.32
N ARG A 124 -12.41 -6.57 3.17
CA ARG A 124 -12.90 -7.10 1.87
C ARG A 124 -11.77 -7.58 0.96
N LYS A 125 -10.66 -6.84 0.88
CA LYS A 125 -9.46 -7.26 0.13
C LYS A 125 -8.40 -7.84 1.06
N TRP A 126 -8.32 -9.16 1.10
CA TRP A 126 -7.41 -9.87 2.00
C TRP A 126 -6.77 -11.07 1.32
N TRP A 127 -5.46 -10.98 1.04
CA TRP A 127 -4.69 -12.13 0.60
C TRP A 127 -4.68 -13.23 1.69
N PRO A 128 -5.13 -14.45 1.38
CA PRO A 128 -5.19 -15.52 2.36
C PRO A 128 -3.81 -16.08 2.70
N ASP A 129 -3.69 -16.64 3.91
CA ASP A 129 -2.49 -17.34 4.34
C ASP A 129 -2.22 -18.57 3.43
N GLY A 130 -0.95 -18.90 3.23
CA GLY A 130 -0.48 -19.93 2.31
C GLY A 130 -0.45 -19.51 0.84
N LYS A 131 -0.97 -18.32 0.49
CA LYS A 131 -1.02 -17.82 -0.91
C LYS A 131 -0.07 -16.67 -1.19
N MET A 132 0.60 -16.12 -0.18
CA MET A 132 1.62 -15.08 -0.33
C MET A 132 3.02 -15.64 -0.57
N LYS A 133 3.18 -16.96 -0.50
CA LYS A 133 4.43 -17.63 -0.80
C LYS A 133 4.66 -17.72 -2.31
N LEU A 134 5.60 -16.94 -2.81
CA LEU A 134 5.95 -16.87 -4.22
C LEU A 134 7.07 -17.85 -4.56
N SER A 135 6.95 -18.55 -5.69
CA SER A 135 7.98 -19.45 -6.21
C SER A 135 9.16 -18.71 -6.84
N TYR A 136 8.94 -17.46 -7.24
CA TYR A 136 9.94 -16.58 -7.84
C TYR A 136 9.82 -15.19 -7.21
N TYR A 137 10.97 -14.60 -6.89
CA TYR A 137 11.10 -13.23 -6.43
C TYR A 137 12.53 -12.74 -6.64
N LEU A 138 12.69 -11.43 -6.74
CA LEU A 138 13.99 -10.79 -6.74
C LEU A 138 14.22 -10.04 -5.42
N PRO A 139 15.45 -10.05 -4.88
CA PRO A 139 15.76 -9.32 -3.66
C PRO A 139 15.68 -7.81 -3.88
N TYR A 140 15.53 -7.07 -2.78
CA TYR A 140 15.65 -5.61 -2.80
C TYR A 140 17.04 -5.21 -3.32
N ALA A 141 17.06 -4.23 -4.23
CA ALA A 141 18.29 -3.64 -4.74
C ALA A 141 18.46 -2.25 -4.13
N ALA A 142 19.42 -2.11 -3.21
CA ALA A 142 19.66 -0.84 -2.51
C ALA A 142 20.00 0.30 -3.51
N PRO A 143 19.39 1.49 -3.35
CA PRO A 143 19.60 2.61 -4.26
C PRO A 143 21.07 3.07 -4.34
#